data_AF-A0A2S9F850-F1
#
_entry.id   AF-A0A2S9F850-F1
#
_cell.length_a   1.000
_cell.length_b   1.000
_cell.length_c   1.000
_cell.angle_alpha   90.00
_cell.angle_beta   90.00
_cell.angle_gamma   90.00
#
_symmetry.space_group_name_H-M   'P 1'
#
loop_
_entity.id
_entity.type
_entity.pdbx_description
1 polymer ?
#
loop_
_entity_poly.entity_id
_entity_poly.type
_entity_poly.pdbx_seq_one_letter_code
_entity_poly.pdbx_strand_id
1 'polypeptide(L)'
;MSAVGGATVTPSADAAPFFANYQLLVQGRYDFHTWTWAVSHCIPAAPDCRHISAIPMPVAKAFEYVGDARVVDDRYTLSVDVPDGLRCGNVYYGLVIPTRDVYSWG
;
A
#
# COMPACT_ATOMS: atom_id res chain seq x y z
N MET A 1 -30.26 22.79 32.71
CA MET A 1 -30.63 21.72 31.76
C MET A 1 -30.30 22.26 30.38
N SER A 2 -29.09 22.10 29.87
CA SER A 2 -28.46 20.93 29.21
C SER A 2 -28.29 21.29 27.74
N ALA A 3 -27.03 21.53 27.32
CA ALA A 3 -26.67 21.78 25.93
C ALA A 3 -26.63 20.44 25.17
N VAL A 4 -27.25 20.40 23.99
CA VAL A 4 -27.19 19.25 23.08
C VAL A 4 -25.92 19.39 22.24
N GLY A 5 -24.96 18.49 22.43
CA GLY A 5 -23.77 18.39 21.58
C GLY A 5 -24.12 17.68 20.28
N GLY A 6 -23.92 18.35 19.14
CA GLY A 6 -24.09 17.76 17.82
C GLY A 6 -22.92 16.82 17.50
N ALA A 7 -23.21 15.54 17.31
CA ALA A 7 -22.25 14.59 16.77
C ALA A 7 -22.09 14.85 15.26
N THR A 8 -20.89 15.26 14.84
CA THR A 8 -20.50 15.27 13.44
C THR A 8 -20.20 13.83 13.02
N VAL A 9 -21.12 13.21 12.29
CA VAL A 9 -20.84 11.95 11.58
C VAL A 9 -20.03 12.32 10.35
N THR A 10 -18.75 11.98 10.32
CA THR A 10 -17.96 12.03 9.08
C THR A 10 -18.53 10.98 8.12
N PRO A 11 -18.88 11.34 6.88
CA PRO A 11 -19.32 10.35 5.91
C PRO A 11 -18.20 9.33 5.72
N SER A 12 -18.52 8.03 5.86
CA SER A 12 -17.66 6.95 5.39
C SER A 12 -17.50 7.15 3.88
N ALA A 13 -16.26 7.25 3.42
CA ALA A 13 -15.99 7.25 2.00
C ALA A 13 -16.27 5.83 1.51
N ASP A 14 -17.40 5.63 0.82
CA ASP A 14 -17.66 4.41 0.05
C ASP A 14 -16.59 4.29 -1.06
N ALA A 15 -15.43 3.75 -0.71
CA ALA A 15 -14.32 3.53 -1.62
C ALA A 15 -14.59 2.28 -2.47
N ALA A 16 -15.40 2.42 -3.50
CA ALA A 16 -15.42 1.47 -4.62
C ALA A 16 -15.33 2.26 -5.93
N PRO A 17 -14.16 2.22 -6.61
CA PRO A 17 -13.58 0.97 -7.11
C PRO A 17 -12.14 0.77 -6.62
N PHE A 18 -11.84 -0.38 -5.99
CA PHE A 18 -10.47 -0.72 -5.56
C PHE A 18 -9.76 -1.70 -6.52
N PHE A 19 -10.46 -2.32 -7.48
CA PHE A 19 -9.84 -3.19 -8.50
C PHE A 19 -9.38 -2.37 -9.70
N ALA A 20 -8.16 -1.85 -9.63
CA ALA A 20 -7.52 -1.09 -10.70
C ALA A 20 -6.00 -1.12 -10.54
N ASN A 21 -5.31 -0.32 -11.35
CA ASN A 21 -3.88 -0.05 -11.22
C ASN A 21 -3.67 1.32 -10.59
N TYR A 22 -2.86 1.39 -9.53
CA TYR A 22 -2.55 2.64 -8.82
C TYR A 22 -1.06 2.90 -8.79
N GLN A 23 -0.65 4.15 -8.96
CA GLN A 23 0.74 4.53 -8.72
C GLN A 23 0.95 4.74 -7.21
N LEU A 24 1.85 3.94 -6.64
CA LEU A 24 2.37 4.10 -5.31
C LEU A 24 3.62 4.99 -5.34
N LEU A 25 3.53 6.13 -4.66
CA LEU A 25 4.64 7.05 -4.41
C LEU A 25 5.07 6.91 -2.95
N VAL A 26 6.14 6.15 -2.68
CA VAL A 26 6.64 5.97 -1.31
C VAL A 26 7.60 7.09 -0.95
N GLN A 27 7.27 7.85 0.10
CA GLN A 27 8.11 8.94 0.58
C GLN A 27 9.13 8.43 1.62
N GLY A 28 10.25 9.15 1.77
CA GLY A 28 11.21 8.89 2.85
C GLY A 28 12.14 7.69 2.67
N ARG A 29 12.12 7.00 1.50
CA ARG A 29 13.00 5.84 1.22
C ARG A 29 14.32 6.15 0.53
N TYR A 30 14.58 7.42 0.23
CA TYR A 30 15.67 7.82 -0.66
C TYR A 30 15.71 6.94 -1.91
N ASP A 31 14.56 6.92 -2.61
CA ASP A 31 14.36 6.10 -3.80
C ASP A 31 13.70 6.97 -4.90
N PHE A 32 14.01 6.65 -6.16
CA PHE A 32 13.35 7.23 -7.33
C PHE A 32 12.34 6.25 -7.96
N HIS A 33 12.34 4.98 -7.52
CA HIS A 33 11.35 4.03 -7.98
C HIS A 33 9.96 4.38 -7.47
N THR A 34 8.99 4.14 -8.33
CA THR A 34 7.58 4.09 -7.97
C THR A 34 7.08 2.68 -8.24
N TRP A 35 5.95 2.29 -7.67
CA TRP A 35 5.34 1.01 -7.99
C TRP A 35 3.97 1.24 -8.59
N THR A 36 3.61 0.46 -9.60
CA THR A 36 2.20 0.28 -9.92
C THR A 36 1.68 -0.87 -9.10
N TRP A 37 0.69 -0.61 -8.26
CA TRP A 37 -0.11 -1.63 -7.61
C TRP A 37 -1.23 -2.07 -8.54
N ALA A 38 -1.10 -3.26 -9.09
CA ALA A 38 -2.18 -3.95 -9.78
C ALA A 38 -3.02 -4.69 -8.74
N VAL A 39 -4.26 -4.24 -8.55
CA VAL A 39 -5.16 -4.78 -7.53
C VAL A 39 -6.15 -5.76 -8.15
N SER A 40 -6.20 -6.96 -7.60
CA SER A 40 -7.10 -8.03 -8.04
C SER A 40 -7.77 -8.74 -6.86
N HIS A 41 -8.63 -9.71 -7.15
CA HIS A 41 -9.25 -10.55 -6.14
C HIS A 41 -8.23 -11.53 -5.55
N CYS A 42 -8.32 -11.77 -4.24
CA CYS A 42 -7.64 -12.91 -3.64
C CYS A 42 -8.18 -14.24 -4.18
N ILE A 43 -7.40 -15.31 -4.01
CA ILE A 43 -7.81 -16.67 -4.39
C ILE A 43 -7.76 -17.55 -3.12
N PRO A 44 -8.89 -18.08 -2.63
CA PRO A 44 -10.25 -17.87 -3.15
C PRO A 44 -10.74 -16.43 -2.94
N ALA A 45 -11.72 -16.02 -3.75
CA ALA A 45 -12.29 -14.68 -3.67
C ALA A 45 -12.97 -14.47 -2.30
N ALA A 46 -12.61 -13.38 -1.62
CA ALA A 46 -13.20 -12.97 -0.36
C ALA A 46 -13.49 -11.45 -0.37
N PRO A 47 -14.65 -11.00 0.13
CA PRO A 47 -15.02 -9.58 0.10
C PRO A 47 -14.05 -8.67 0.86
N ASP A 48 -13.44 -9.19 1.93
CA ASP A 48 -12.52 -8.49 2.84
C ASP A 48 -11.06 -8.53 2.39
N CYS A 49 -10.77 -9.13 1.23
CA CYS A 49 -9.41 -9.40 0.78
C CYS A 49 -9.13 -8.78 -0.59
N ARG A 50 -7.93 -8.21 -0.75
CA ARG A 50 -7.44 -7.69 -2.02
C ARG A 50 -6.03 -8.17 -2.27
N HIS A 51 -5.79 -8.75 -3.44
CA HIS A 51 -4.46 -9.18 -3.84
C HIS A 51 -3.76 -8.02 -4.54
N ILE A 52 -2.53 -7.73 -4.13
CA ILE A 52 -1.72 -6.64 -4.66
C ILE A 52 -0.49 -7.25 -5.33
N SER A 53 -0.28 -6.89 -6.60
CA SER A 53 0.98 -7.10 -7.30
C SER A 53 1.64 -5.75 -7.55
N ALA A 54 2.81 -5.53 -6.96
CA ALA A 54 3.56 -4.30 -7.11
C ALA A 54 4.62 -4.44 -8.19
N ILE A 55 4.50 -3.62 -9.23
CA ILE A 55 5.35 -3.64 -10.42
C ILE A 55 6.21 -2.38 -10.40
N PRO A 56 7.55 -2.49 -10.29
CA PRO A 56 8.42 -1.33 -10.16
C PRO A 56 8.53 -0.53 -11.47
N MET A 57 8.59 0.80 -11.35
CA MET A 57 8.70 1.75 -12.45
C MET A 57 9.71 2.86 -12.11
N PRO A 58 10.84 2.95 -12.85
CA PRO A 58 11.38 1.90 -13.74
C PRO A 58 11.81 0.65 -12.94
N VAL A 59 12.21 -0.45 -13.60
CA VAL A 59 12.70 -1.61 -12.85
C VAL A 59 14.04 -1.34 -12.19
N ALA A 60 15.06 -0.79 -12.89
CA ALA A 60 16.31 -0.21 -12.35
C ALA A 60 16.89 -0.72 -10.97
N LYS A 61 16.87 -2.04 -10.73
CA LYS A 61 17.24 -2.74 -9.46
C LYS A 61 16.23 -2.61 -8.30
N ALA A 62 15.02 -2.17 -8.57
CA ALA A 62 13.85 -2.43 -7.75
C ALA A 62 13.27 -3.82 -7.98
N PHE A 63 12.49 -4.28 -7.01
CA PHE A 63 11.90 -5.61 -7.02
C PHE A 63 10.37 -5.54 -7.05
N GLU A 64 9.79 -6.57 -7.66
CA GLU A 64 8.38 -6.86 -7.51
C GLU A 64 8.11 -7.40 -6.11
N TYR A 65 6.91 -7.13 -5.60
CA TYR A 65 6.39 -7.79 -4.40
C TYR A 65 4.90 -8.04 -4.55
N VAL A 66 4.40 -9.02 -3.82
CA VAL A 66 2.98 -9.38 -3.80
C VAL A 66 2.49 -9.51 -2.37
N GLY A 67 1.20 -9.29 -2.15
CA GLY A 67 0.59 -9.58 -0.87
C GLY A 67 -0.91 -9.38 -0.84
N ASP A 68 -1.54 -10.02 0.14
CA ASP A 68 -2.97 -9.91 0.38
C ASP A 68 -3.23 -8.85 1.46
N ALA A 69 -4.01 -7.84 1.11
CA ALA A 69 -4.48 -6.83 2.02
C ALA A 69 -5.83 -7.23 2.62
N ARG A 70 -5.99 -7.05 3.92
CA ARG A 70 -7.25 -7.31 4.64
C ARG A 70 -7.87 -6.01 5.12
N VAL A 71 -9.20 -5.91 5.07
CA VAL A 71 -9.95 -4.77 5.61
C VAL A 71 -10.55 -5.10 6.97
N VAL A 72 -10.39 -4.16 7.91
CA VAL A 72 -11.08 -4.14 9.21
C VAL A 72 -11.51 -2.69 9.43
N ASP A 73 -12.79 -2.48 9.79
CA ASP A 73 -13.37 -1.15 10.01
C ASP A 73 -13.07 -0.16 8.86
N ASP A 74 -13.38 -0.57 7.62
CA ASP A 74 -13.17 0.18 6.37
C ASP A 74 -11.71 0.58 6.06
N ARG A 75 -10.73 0.04 6.80
CA ARG A 75 -9.30 0.28 6.56
C ARG A 75 -8.59 -0.99 6.10
N TYR A 76 -8.08 -0.98 4.88
CA TYR A 76 -7.19 -2.02 4.39
C TYR A 76 -5.81 -1.91 5.01
N THR A 77 -5.20 -3.06 5.26
CA THR A 77 -3.81 -3.18 5.68
C THR A 77 -3.10 -4.25 4.86
N LEU A 78 -1.94 -3.89 4.29
CA LEU A 78 -1.04 -4.78 3.57
C LEU A 78 0.30 -4.85 4.30
N SER A 79 0.75 -6.06 4.65
CA SER A 79 2.09 -6.29 5.21
C SER A 79 2.93 -7.12 4.23
N VAL A 80 4.02 -6.56 3.71
CA VAL A 80 4.84 -7.18 2.65
C VAL A 80 6.34 -7.05 2.93
N ASP A 81 7.11 -8.04 2.51
CA ASP A 81 8.58 -7.94 2.46
C ASP A 81 8.96 -7.23 1.15
N VAL A 82 9.73 -6.14 1.28
CA VAL A 82 10.22 -5.35 0.13
C VAL A 82 11.74 -5.49 0.07
N PRO A 83 12.27 -6.31 -0.86
CA PRO A 83 13.70 -6.64 -0.90
C PRO A 83 14.62 -5.43 -1.11
N ASP A 84 14.15 -4.44 -1.86
CA ASP A 84 14.82 -3.17 -2.10
C ASP A 84 14.57 -2.08 -1.06
N GLY A 85 13.72 -2.38 -0.07
CA GLY A 85 13.37 -1.58 1.10
C GLY A 85 13.96 -0.18 1.19
N LEU A 86 14.94 0.00 2.07
CA LEU A 86 15.67 1.27 2.25
C LEU A 86 17.00 1.25 1.50
N ARG A 87 17.31 2.37 0.86
CA ARG A 87 18.61 2.58 0.18
C ARG A 87 19.47 3.54 0.99
N CYS A 88 20.67 3.11 1.34
CA CYS A 88 21.65 3.90 2.08
C CYS A 88 22.79 4.36 1.16
N GLY A 89 23.10 5.66 1.14
CA GLY A 89 24.19 6.22 0.36
C GLY A 89 23.78 6.47 -1.09
N ASN A 90 24.48 5.87 -2.06
CA ASN A 90 24.13 6.04 -3.47
C ASN A 90 22.88 5.23 -3.84
N VAL A 91 21.92 5.82 -4.55
CA VAL A 91 20.64 5.16 -4.85
C VAL A 91 20.77 3.91 -5.75
N TYR A 92 21.77 3.85 -6.63
CA TYR A 92 21.97 2.75 -7.59
C TYR A 92 22.97 1.68 -7.14
N TYR A 93 23.97 2.06 -6.35
CA TYR A 93 25.12 1.23 -5.97
C TYR A 93 25.33 1.13 -4.46
N GLY A 94 24.53 1.86 -3.67
CA GLY A 94 24.58 1.83 -2.22
C GLY A 94 24.02 0.55 -1.63
N LEU A 95 24.12 0.44 -0.31
CA LEU A 95 23.60 -0.69 0.44
C LEU A 95 22.06 -0.65 0.41
N VAL A 96 21.48 -1.80 0.11
CA VAL A 96 20.04 -2.03 0.15
C VAL A 96 19.72 -2.81 1.42
N ILE A 97 18.77 -2.31 2.21
CA ILE A 97 18.29 -2.94 3.44
C ILE A 97 16.84 -3.41 3.19
N PRO A 98 16.60 -4.73 3.12
CA PRO A 98 15.26 -5.27 3.03
C PRO A 98 14.39 -4.85 4.21
N THR A 99 13.11 -4.61 3.97
CA THR A 99 12.15 -4.14 4.97
C THR A 99 10.88 -4.95 4.97
N ARG A 100 10.22 -5.04 6.13
CA ARG A 100 8.81 -5.41 6.23
C ARG A 100 7.98 -4.14 6.27
N ASP A 101 7.29 -3.83 5.19
CA ASP A 101 6.42 -2.65 5.11
C ASP A 101 5.01 -2.97 5.52
N VAL A 102 4.36 -1.97 6.12
CA VAL A 102 2.94 -1.99 6.42
C VAL A 102 2.29 -0.77 5.77
N TYR A 103 1.43 -1.01 4.79
CA TYR A 103 0.64 0.01 4.13
C TYR A 103 -0.80 -0.05 4.65
N SER A 104 -1.41 1.11 4.84
CA SER A 104 -2.83 1.19 5.18
C SER A 104 -3.54 2.32 4.46
N TRP A 105 -4.75 2.04 4.01
CA TRP A 105 -5.60 2.97 3.26
C TRP A 105 -7.08 2.67 3.52
N GLY A 106 -7.93 3.64 3.24
CA GLY A 106 -9.38 3.63 3.47
C GLY A 106 -9.91 5.02 3.20
#